data_AF-A0A922WQK9-F1
#
_entry.id   AF-A0A922WQK9-F1
#
_cell.length_a   1.000
_cell.length_b   1.000
_cell.length_c   1.000
_cell.angle_alpha   90.00
_cell.angle_beta   90.00
_cell.angle_gamma   90.00
#
_symmetry.space_group_name_H-M   'P 1'
#
loop_
_entity.id
_entity.type
_entity.pdbx_description
1 polymer ?
#
loop_
_entity_poly.entity_id
_entity_poly.type
_entity_poly.pdbx_seq_one_letter_code
_entity_poly.pdbx_strand_id
1 'polypeptide(L)'
;MSDRATRRIKFAAATERSRMNHEAACLNYLKLARIAHDKGQWLPRNRLMLLAAITAARAGWLDVAERSRGLLIGWNPRHVINSEASVAQSLNEERVRTLIQNHEKQISYERAEHLLSLTGDAPKDQVPEAPDIDAAAHGACLDLLDHLTPQ
;
A
#
# COMPACT_ATOMS: atom_id res chain seq x y z
N MET A 1 -32.04 19.39 -21.18
CA MET A 1 -32.01 18.29 -20.19
C MET A 1 -30.59 17.73 -20.13
N SER A 2 -29.71 18.28 -19.29
CA SER A 2 -28.41 17.68 -18.98
C SER A 2 -27.82 18.40 -17.77
N ASP A 3 -28.04 17.83 -16.57
CA ASP A 3 -27.27 18.24 -15.39
C ASP A 3 -27.08 17.03 -14.46
N ARG A 4 -26.16 16.15 -14.85
CA ARG A 4 -25.69 14.99 -14.08
C ARG A 4 -24.25 15.14 -13.60
N ALA A 5 -23.61 16.29 -13.82
CA ALA A 5 -22.16 16.41 -13.67
C ALA A 5 -21.68 16.87 -12.28
N THR A 6 -22.55 17.48 -11.45
CA THR A 6 -22.07 18.28 -10.30
C THR A 6 -22.17 17.57 -8.94
N ARG A 7 -22.62 16.31 -8.86
CA ARG A 7 -22.76 15.60 -7.57
C ARG A 7 -21.56 14.74 -7.14
N ARG A 8 -20.49 14.66 -7.94
CA ARG A 8 -19.33 13.79 -7.64
C ARG A 8 -18.23 14.42 -6.76
N ILE A 9 -18.32 15.71 -6.44
CA ILE A 9 -17.24 16.45 -5.75
C ILE A 9 -17.47 16.52 -4.21
N LYS A 10 -18.64 16.12 -3.70
CA LYS A 10 -18.96 16.20 -2.26
C LYS A 10 -18.48 15.01 -1.39
N PHE A 11 -17.57 14.17 -1.91
CA PHE A 11 -16.85 13.18 -1.10
C PHE A 11 -15.52 13.71 -0.53
N ALA A 12 -15.12 14.94 -0.86
CA ALA A 12 -13.72 15.38 -0.87
C ALA A 12 -13.34 16.48 0.15
N ALA A 13 -13.71 16.40 1.44
CA ALA A 13 -13.14 17.35 2.41
C ALA A 13 -13.28 16.99 3.90
N ALA A 14 -14.36 16.31 4.31
CA ALA A 14 -14.73 16.21 5.73
C ALA A 14 -14.40 14.87 6.40
N THR A 15 -13.90 13.88 5.63
CA THR A 15 -13.43 12.60 6.18
C THR A 15 -11.90 12.43 6.09
N GLU A 16 -11.21 13.51 5.71
CA GLU A 16 -9.82 13.58 5.26
C GLU A 16 -8.77 13.57 6.38
N ARG A 17 -9.11 13.80 7.66
CA ARG A 17 -8.11 13.98 8.73
C ARG A 17 -8.12 12.95 9.86
N SER A 18 -9.02 11.97 9.81
CA SER A 18 -9.11 10.90 10.82
C SER A 18 -9.09 9.49 10.22
N ARG A 19 -8.70 9.38 8.95
CA ARG A 19 -8.51 8.12 8.22
C ARG A 19 -7.02 8.01 7.89
N MET A 20 -6.40 6.92 8.32
CA MET A 20 -5.07 6.44 7.92
C MET A 20 -4.59 7.05 6.59
N ASN A 21 -3.52 7.85 6.63
CA ASN A 21 -2.86 8.38 5.44
C ASN A 21 -2.39 7.18 4.59
N HIS A 22 -3.08 6.91 3.48
CA HIS A 22 -2.91 5.68 2.69
C HIS A 22 -1.57 5.67 1.97
N GLU A 23 -1.09 6.86 1.60
CA GLU A 23 0.20 7.17 1.02
C GLU A 23 1.33 6.78 2.00
N ALA A 24 1.27 7.30 3.23
CA ALA A 24 2.22 7.00 4.29
C ALA A 24 2.19 5.51 4.69
N ALA A 25 0.99 4.92 4.77
CA ALA A 25 0.84 3.50 5.03
C ALA A 25 1.48 2.62 3.96
N CYS A 26 1.26 2.96 2.68
CA CYS A 26 1.90 2.26 1.57
C CYS A 26 3.42 2.27 1.70
N LEU A 27 4.00 3.47 1.89
CA LEU A 27 5.43 3.63 2.04
C LEU A 27 5.98 2.83 3.24
N ASN A 28 5.30 2.89 4.38
CA ASN A 28 5.72 2.19 5.58
C ASN A 28 5.68 0.66 5.41
N TYR A 29 4.63 0.13 4.78
CA TYR A 29 4.55 -1.30 4.48
C TYR A 29 5.63 -1.74 3.48
N LEU A 30 5.95 -0.94 2.46
CA LEU A 30 7.04 -1.26 1.52
C LEU A 30 8.42 -1.24 2.18
N LYS A 31 8.70 -0.26 3.05
CA LYS A 31 9.95 -0.23 3.85
C LYS A 31 10.09 -1.48 4.71
N LEU A 32 9.04 -1.87 5.42
CA LEU A 32 9.06 -3.11 6.21
C LEU A 32 9.18 -4.34 5.32
N ALA A 33 8.53 -4.37 4.16
CA ALA A 33 8.66 -5.47 3.20
C ALA A 33 10.10 -5.61 2.73
N ARG A 34 10.80 -4.50 2.48
CA ARG A 34 12.22 -4.47 2.15
C ARG A 34 13.07 -5.04 3.28
N ILE A 35 12.88 -4.57 4.51
CA ILE A 35 13.59 -5.10 5.68
C ILE A 35 13.34 -6.60 5.86
N ALA A 36 12.10 -7.06 5.68
CA ALA A 36 11.75 -8.47 5.75
C ALA A 36 12.42 -9.28 4.62
N HIS A 37 12.47 -8.73 3.40
CA HIS A 37 13.17 -9.32 2.26
C HIS A 37 14.66 -9.50 2.54
N ASP A 38 15.33 -8.45 3.00
CA ASP A 38 16.77 -8.46 3.31
C ASP A 38 17.11 -9.47 4.42
N LYS A 39 16.15 -9.73 5.33
CA LYS A 39 16.26 -10.75 6.38
C LYS A 39 15.83 -12.16 5.96
N GLY A 40 15.45 -12.38 4.69
CA GLY A 40 14.95 -13.66 4.20
C GLY A 40 13.58 -14.09 4.77
N GLN A 41 12.81 -13.15 5.33
CA GLN A 41 11.52 -13.40 5.96
C GLN A 41 10.36 -13.31 4.95
N TRP A 42 10.20 -14.37 4.16
CA TRP A 42 9.27 -14.39 3.02
C TRP A 42 7.80 -14.18 3.38
N LEU A 43 7.32 -14.78 4.49
CA LEU A 43 5.92 -14.69 4.90
C LEU A 43 5.55 -13.28 5.37
N PRO A 44 6.29 -12.62 6.29
CA PRO A 44 6.09 -11.21 6.61
C PRO A 44 6.21 -10.29 5.39
N ARG A 45 7.22 -10.51 4.53
CA ARG A 45 7.40 -9.72 3.30
C ARG A 45 6.16 -9.75 2.42
N ASN A 46 5.65 -10.95 2.08
CA ASN A 46 4.49 -11.07 1.19
C ASN A 46 3.24 -10.43 1.79
N ARG A 47 3.05 -10.55 3.12
CA ARG A 47 1.93 -9.89 3.81
C ARG A 47 2.02 -8.36 3.72
N LEU A 48 3.20 -7.82 4.01
CA LEU A 48 3.45 -6.37 3.94
C LEU A 48 3.28 -5.84 2.52
N MET A 49 3.75 -6.58 1.52
CA MET A 49 3.56 -6.26 0.10
C MET A 49 2.09 -6.23 -0.30
N LEU A 50 1.28 -7.17 0.21
CA LEU A 50 -0.16 -7.16 -0.06
C LEU A 50 -0.81 -5.91 0.54
N LEU A 51 -0.49 -5.59 1.81
CA LEU A 51 -0.99 -4.38 2.46
C LEU A 51 -0.58 -3.11 1.73
N ALA A 52 0.67 -3.03 1.26
CA ALA A 52 1.16 -1.93 0.43
C ALA A 52 0.37 -1.79 -0.88
N ALA A 53 0.10 -2.90 -1.58
CA ALA A 53 -0.67 -2.86 -2.83
C ALA A 53 -2.09 -2.30 -2.62
N ILE A 54 -2.71 -2.65 -1.50
CA ILE A 54 -4.05 -2.20 -1.13
C ILE A 54 -4.07 -0.72 -0.77
N THR A 55 -3.12 -0.26 0.05
CA THR A 55 -3.05 1.14 0.43
C THR A 55 -2.65 2.03 -0.73
N ALA A 56 -1.77 1.55 -1.63
CA ALA A 56 -1.48 2.22 -2.90
C ALA A 56 -2.75 2.39 -3.75
N ALA A 57 -3.54 1.33 -3.92
CA ALA A 57 -4.79 1.40 -4.67
C ALA A 57 -5.81 2.36 -4.02
N ARG A 58 -5.88 2.40 -2.69
CA ARG A 58 -6.74 3.33 -1.93
C ARG A 58 -6.26 4.79 -2.04
N ALA A 59 -4.95 5.02 -2.15
CA ALA A 59 -4.33 6.32 -2.41
C ALA A 59 -4.41 6.76 -3.90
N GLY A 60 -4.95 5.92 -4.79
CA GLY A 60 -5.00 6.20 -6.22
C GLY A 60 -3.68 5.95 -6.96
N TRP A 61 -2.66 5.42 -6.29
CA TRP A 61 -1.35 5.04 -6.86
C TRP A 61 -1.43 3.67 -7.54
N LEU A 62 -2.17 3.60 -8.64
CA LEU A 62 -2.50 2.34 -9.31
C LEU A 62 -1.27 1.62 -9.87
N ASP A 63 -0.25 2.36 -10.31
CA ASP A 63 1.01 1.81 -10.79
C ASP A 63 1.82 1.12 -9.69
N VAL A 64 1.93 1.75 -8.50
CA VAL A 64 2.54 1.14 -7.30
C VAL A 64 1.77 -0.11 -6.90
N ALA A 65 0.43 -0.04 -6.94
CA ALA A 65 -0.43 -1.17 -6.62
C ALA A 65 -0.21 -2.36 -7.56
N GLU A 66 -0.25 -2.14 -8.88
CA GLU A 66 -0.07 -3.19 -9.89
C GLU A 66 1.36 -3.76 -9.87
N ARG A 67 2.40 -2.93 -9.70
CA ARG A 67 3.78 -3.43 -9.51
C ARG A 67 3.90 -4.30 -8.27
N SER A 68 3.34 -3.88 -7.15
CA SER A 68 3.32 -4.67 -5.90
C SER A 68 2.63 -6.02 -6.10
N ARG A 69 1.50 -6.03 -6.81
CA ARG A 69 0.81 -7.27 -7.19
C ARG A 69 1.65 -8.14 -8.11
N GLY A 70 2.29 -7.57 -9.12
CA GLY A 70 3.16 -8.27 -10.05
C GLY A 70 4.27 -9.03 -9.32
N LEU A 71 4.93 -8.39 -8.35
CA LEU A 71 5.94 -9.03 -7.50
C LEU A 71 5.37 -10.16 -6.65
N LEU A 72 4.20 -9.96 -6.03
CA LEU A 72 3.52 -10.99 -5.24
C LEU A 72 3.17 -12.22 -6.06
N ILE A 73 2.66 -12.03 -7.28
CA ILE A 73 2.34 -13.11 -8.21
C ILE A 73 3.63 -13.77 -8.70
N GLY A 74 4.67 -13.00 -8.99
CA GLY A 74 5.98 -13.52 -9.40
C GLY A 74 6.59 -14.45 -8.35
N TRP A 75 6.46 -14.12 -7.06
CA TRP A 75 6.93 -14.99 -5.98
C TRP A 75 5.97 -16.12 -5.62
N ASN A 76 4.66 -15.91 -5.80
CA ASN A 76 3.64 -16.91 -5.53
C ASN A 76 2.56 -16.88 -6.63
N PRO A 77 2.72 -17.68 -7.70
CA PRO A 77 1.75 -17.72 -8.79
C PRO A 77 0.35 -18.21 -8.36
N ARG A 78 0.24 -18.85 -7.18
CA ARG A 78 -1.04 -19.32 -6.61
C ARG A 78 -1.64 -18.31 -5.62
N HIS A 79 -1.13 -17.08 -5.58
CA HIS A 79 -1.65 -16.06 -4.68
C HIS A 79 -3.10 -15.72 -5.02
N VAL A 80 -3.92 -15.43 -4.00
CA VAL A 80 -5.36 -15.14 -4.17
C VAL A 80 -5.66 -13.90 -5.04
N ILE A 81 -4.66 -13.03 -5.22
CA ILE A 81 -4.76 -11.81 -6.04
C ILE A 81 -4.30 -12.04 -7.49
N ASN A 82 -3.88 -13.27 -7.81
CA ASN A 82 -3.66 -13.69 -9.17
C ASN A 82 -5.03 -14.01 -9.80
N SER A 83 -5.76 -12.95 -10.13
CA SER A 83 -6.98 -12.97 -10.92
C SER A 83 -6.75 -12.24 -12.24
N GLU A 84 -7.64 -12.39 -13.21
CA GLU A 84 -7.63 -11.59 -14.45
C GLU A 84 -8.02 -10.12 -14.20
N ALA A 85 -8.54 -9.80 -13.01
CA ALA A 85 -8.99 -8.46 -12.63
C ALA A 85 -7.81 -7.57 -12.21
N SER A 86 -7.94 -6.24 -12.31
CA SER A 86 -6.94 -5.32 -11.73
C SER A 86 -6.89 -5.43 -10.20
N VAL A 87 -5.85 -4.88 -9.55
CA VAL A 87 -5.79 -4.80 -8.07
C VAL A 87 -7.05 -4.13 -7.56
N ALA A 88 -7.40 -2.96 -8.11
CA ALA A 88 -8.55 -2.18 -7.68
C ALA A 88 -9.87 -2.96 -7.82
N GLN A 89 -10.01 -3.77 -8.87
CA GLN A 89 -11.17 -4.65 -9.03
C GLN A 89 -11.14 -5.81 -8.02
N SER A 90 -9.97 -6.44 -7.83
CA SER A 90 -9.77 -7.56 -6.92
C SER A 90 -10.07 -7.21 -5.46
N LEU A 91 -9.89 -5.94 -5.05
CA LEU A 91 -10.25 -5.47 -3.70
C LEU A 91 -11.73 -5.66 -3.36
N ASN A 92 -12.61 -5.74 -4.36
CA ASN A 92 -14.04 -5.95 -4.16
C ASN A 92 -14.43 -7.43 -4.05
N GLU A 93 -13.50 -8.35 -4.31
CA GLU A 93 -13.76 -9.77 -4.19
C GLU A 93 -13.78 -10.20 -2.72
N GLU A 94 -14.77 -11.00 -2.31
CA GLU A 94 -14.96 -11.40 -0.92
C GLU A 94 -13.76 -12.12 -0.32
N ARG A 95 -13.14 -13.02 -1.09
CA ARG A 95 -11.92 -13.75 -0.69
C ARG A 95 -10.75 -12.81 -0.41
N VAL A 96 -10.62 -11.75 -1.20
CA VAL A 96 -9.57 -10.74 -1.03
C VAL A 96 -9.89 -9.91 0.19
N ARG A 97 -11.13 -9.40 0.34
CA ARG A 97 -11.56 -8.67 1.54
C ARG A 97 -11.29 -9.43 2.83
N THR A 98 -11.64 -10.70 2.88
CA THR A 98 -11.38 -11.56 4.05
C THR A 98 -9.88 -11.67 4.36
N LEU A 99 -9.05 -11.86 3.32
CA LEU A 99 -7.60 -11.90 3.48
C LEU A 99 -7.04 -10.59 4.04
N ILE A 100 -7.51 -9.46 3.51
CA ILE A 100 -7.10 -8.11 3.95
C ILE A 100 -7.41 -7.91 5.42
N GLN A 101 -8.65 -8.19 5.84
CA GLN A 101 -9.06 -8.05 7.23
C GLN A 101 -8.23 -8.91 8.17
N ASN A 102 -7.87 -10.14 7.75
CA ASN A 102 -7.02 -11.02 8.55
C ASN A 102 -5.59 -10.48 8.68
N HIS A 103 -5.05 -9.81 7.66
CA HIS A 103 -3.72 -9.21 7.71
C HIS A 103 -3.68 -7.88 8.45
N GLU A 104 -4.69 -7.01 8.27
CA GLU A 104 -4.83 -5.75 9.03
C GLU A 104 -4.92 -6.02 10.54
N LYS A 105 -5.56 -7.14 10.96
CA LYS A 105 -5.55 -7.60 12.36
C LYS A 105 -4.17 -8.01 12.89
N GLN A 106 -3.28 -8.48 12.02
CA GLN A 106 -1.95 -8.95 12.40
C GLN A 106 -0.93 -7.82 12.42
N ILE A 107 -1.09 -6.84 11.54
CA ILE A 107 -0.22 -5.67 11.48
C ILE A 107 -1.06 -4.45 11.09
N SER A 108 -1.40 -3.65 12.09
CA SER A 108 -2.03 -2.35 11.88
C SER A 108 -1.02 -1.33 11.37
N TYR A 109 -1.51 -0.20 10.88
CA TYR A 109 -0.67 0.91 10.43
C TYR A 109 0.22 1.44 11.56
N GLU A 110 -0.35 1.66 12.75
CA GLU A 110 0.36 2.17 13.93
C GLU A 110 1.44 1.18 14.37
N ARG A 111 1.16 -0.12 14.26
CA ARG A 111 2.16 -1.17 14.52
C ARG A 111 3.27 -1.14 13.48
N ALA A 112 2.96 -0.91 12.21
CA ALA A 112 3.97 -0.78 11.16
C ALA A 112 4.86 0.45 11.36
N GLU A 113 4.29 1.60 11.71
CA GLU A 113 5.04 2.80 12.09
C GLU A 113 5.98 2.53 13.28
N HIS A 114 5.46 1.89 14.32
CA HIS A 114 6.25 1.53 15.49
C HIS A 114 7.40 0.58 15.13
N LEU A 115 7.14 -0.44 14.30
CA LEU A 115 8.18 -1.37 13.85
C LEU A 115 9.28 -0.67 13.06
N LEU A 116 8.93 0.31 12.21
CA LEU A 116 9.93 1.13 11.51
C LEU A 116 10.73 2.02 12.47
N SER A 117 10.09 2.56 13.51
CA SER A 117 10.81 3.34 14.52
C SER A 117 11.89 2.52 15.23
N LEU A 118 11.66 1.21 15.41
CA LEU A 118 12.61 0.31 16.04
C LEU A 118 13.76 -0.10 15.13
N THR A 119 13.58 -0.06 13.80
CA THR A 119 14.65 -0.41 12.85
C THR A 119 15.63 0.73 12.59
N GLY A 120 15.39 1.93 13.15
CA GLY A 120 16.19 3.13 12.91
C GLY A 120 15.83 3.86 11.60
N ASP A 121 14.99 3.25 10.77
CA ASP A 121 14.39 3.79 9.53
C ASP A 121 13.06 4.51 9.78
N ALA A 122 12.83 4.94 11.02
CA ALA A 122 11.69 5.77 11.38
C ALA A 122 11.59 6.92 10.36
N PRO A 123 10.40 7.23 9.82
CA PRO A 123 10.19 8.56 9.27
C PRO A 123 10.35 9.55 10.43
N LYS A 124 11.58 10.02 10.65
CA LYS A 124 11.89 11.09 11.61
C LYS A 124 11.21 12.34 11.09
N ASP A 125 10.06 12.69 11.66
CA ASP A 125 9.45 14.02 11.58
C ASP A 125 9.49 14.69 10.18
N GLN A 126 9.23 13.92 9.13
CA GLN A 126 8.94 14.49 7.82
C GLN A 126 7.44 14.45 7.65
N VAL A 127 6.78 15.41 8.28
CA VAL A 127 5.64 16.07 7.65
C VAL A 127 6.26 17.23 6.87
N PRO A 128 6.58 17.08 5.58
CA PRO A 128 6.86 18.26 4.77
C PRO A 128 5.53 19.03 4.70
N GLU A 129 5.43 20.24 5.21
CA GLU A 129 4.30 21.15 4.91
C GLU A 129 4.34 21.64 3.44
N ALA A 130 4.85 20.81 2.53
CA ALA A 130 4.94 21.10 1.11
C ALA A 130 3.71 20.51 0.40
N PRO A 131 3.15 21.18 -0.62
CA PRO A 131 1.97 20.71 -1.34
C PRO A 131 2.19 19.44 -2.19
N ASP A 132 3.42 18.90 -2.26
CA ASP A 132 3.81 17.80 -3.16
C ASP A 132 4.33 16.53 -2.44
N ILE A 133 3.97 16.30 -1.16
CA ILE A 133 4.39 15.10 -0.39
C ILE A 133 4.01 13.80 -1.14
N ASP A 134 2.84 13.81 -1.78
CA ASP A 134 2.27 12.64 -2.44
C ASP A 134 3.15 12.17 -3.60
N ALA A 135 3.72 13.10 -4.37
CA ALA A 135 4.60 12.77 -5.49
C ALA A 135 5.94 12.19 -5.03
N ALA A 136 6.53 12.75 -3.96
CA ALA A 136 7.79 12.25 -3.40
C ALA A 136 7.61 10.86 -2.77
N ALA A 137 6.51 10.65 -2.03
CA ALA A 137 6.21 9.37 -1.42
C ALA A 137 5.87 8.30 -2.48
N HIS A 138 5.15 8.68 -3.53
CA HIS A 138 4.89 7.82 -4.69
C HIS A 138 6.19 7.36 -5.38
N GLY A 139 7.08 8.30 -5.69
CA GLY A 139 8.40 7.99 -6.26
C GLY A 139 9.22 7.03 -5.38
N ALA A 140 9.29 7.32 -4.07
CA ALA A 140 9.99 6.44 -3.13
C ALA A 140 9.41 5.02 -3.06
N CYS A 141 8.08 4.86 -3.25
CA CYS A 141 7.45 3.55 -3.33
C CYS A 141 7.91 2.78 -4.58
N LEU A 142 7.98 3.44 -5.73
CA LEU A 142 8.47 2.83 -6.97
C LEU A 142 9.93 2.39 -6.84
N ASP A 143 10.79 3.23 -6.27
CA ASP A 143 12.20 2.91 -6.03
C ASP A 143 12.35 1.66 -5.14
N LEU A 144 11.57 1.58 -4.05
CA LEU A 144 11.56 0.41 -3.15
C LEU A 144 11.12 -0.86 -3.86
N LEU A 145 10.13 -0.77 -4.76
CA LEU A 145 9.65 -1.91 -5.54
C LEU A 145 10.70 -2.42 -6.53
N ASP A 146 11.45 -1.51 -7.16
CA ASP A 146 12.53 -1.86 -8.09
C ASP A 146 13.68 -2.57 -7.35
N HIS A 147 13.86 -2.31 -6.06
CA HIS A 147 14.84 -3.05 -5.25
C HIS A 147 14.33 -4.42 -4.82
N LEU A 148 13.01 -4.62 -4.78
CA LEU A 148 12.37 -5.87 -4.42
C LEU A 148 12.21 -6.84 -5.60
N THR A 149 12.52 -6.45 -6.84
CA THR A 149 12.46 -7.38 -7.97
C THR A 149 13.40 -8.56 -7.75
N PRO A 150 12.94 -9.81 -7.92
CA PRO A 150 13.85 -10.96 -7.87
C PRO A 150 14.91 -10.81 -8.97
N GLN A 151 16.18 -10.89 -8.59
CA GLN A 151 17.29 -11.06 -9.54
C GLN A 151 17.32 -12.47 -10.11
#